data_AF-A0A948FLL2-F1
#
_entry.id   AF-A0A948FLL2-F1
#
_cell.length_a   1.000
_cell.length_b   1.000
_cell.length_c   1.000
_cell.angle_alpha   90.00
_cell.angle_beta   90.00
_cell.angle_gamma   90.00
#
_symmetry.space_group_name_H-M   'P 1'
#
loop_
_entity.id
_entity.type
_entity.pdbx_description
1 polymer ?
#
loop_
_entity_poly.entity_id
_entity_poly.type
_entity_poly.pdbx_seq_one_letter_code
_entity_poly.pdbx_strand_id
1 'polypeptide(L)'
;MTTIATLGTEGSLDWEAARRYRPEAQIRSFPHISAMINAFSQGRTDLAIIPAYNTRDGENKEFLRAMAQLESGCWVDNLVMPIHLSLGAVDEKSAIDLVIGKPHLLKQCSEFFTDSFPDASIMATQNLEQDLAAIVRERKMGCGVIAPEKVLEAHGLVIREREVAPFNRTRYAILGRKPAASTGYDATVMITRPLRDRVGLLYDILGEFSRRGISLLDMRTESDLKTQELLFYMEAEGHIEDQKIKLALERIENHIIQEPGAIRILGSFPRIDMRTKLISNVGFIGTGDMSKWFAERLENEGYTITMTGRSTKTTPEEMIGEVEVVIICVPISATPATIEQYGPLLKDGQALVIMAGEAENTLDTALTCCAKGVEVMLVHNLWGPKAATMKDKNVSVVKTPRSGVLCSEFESFLYKHGSIICKDTPVQHDLLMGFSQKLPTAISMAMAMALKDNNISTDEIGGHSTLTSLYGLLAMCRVHAQNPRTYGEILCTRGAGRKIVRDFVKNLTAVLDLSEDENIAELCNIIEESRGFLSEDFLSARMKQALAVDETLGRVIKN
;
A
#
# COMPACT_ATOMS: atom_id res chain seq x y z
N MET A 1 27.87 30.09 3.76
CA MET A 1 27.58 28.78 4.39
C MET A 1 26.09 28.71 4.65
N THR A 2 25.47 27.56 4.39
CA THR A 2 24.05 27.34 4.68
C THR A 2 23.83 27.29 6.19
N THR A 3 22.80 27.98 6.67
CA THR A 3 22.42 28.04 8.09
C THR A 3 21.19 27.19 8.36
N ILE A 4 21.24 26.34 9.38
CA ILE A 4 20.15 25.43 9.75
C ILE A 4 19.66 25.75 11.15
N ALA A 5 18.36 26.01 11.28
CA ALA A 5 17.69 26.09 12.57
C ALA A 5 17.30 24.68 13.06
N THR A 6 17.58 24.35 14.31
CA THR A 6 17.16 23.09 14.94
C THR A 6 16.85 23.31 16.43
N LEU A 7 16.30 22.28 17.08
CA LEU A 7 16.07 22.25 18.52
C LEU A 7 17.29 21.69 19.26
N GLY A 8 17.38 21.99 20.56
CA GLY A 8 18.36 21.37 21.45
C GLY A 8 19.80 21.84 21.25
N THR A 9 20.64 21.56 22.24
CA THR A 9 22.07 21.92 22.27
C THR A 9 22.90 21.01 21.36
N GLU A 10 24.17 21.38 21.14
CA GLU A 10 25.14 20.54 20.44
C GLU A 10 25.24 19.15 21.08
N GLY A 11 25.20 18.10 20.25
CA GLY A 11 25.17 16.70 20.70
C GLY A 11 23.77 16.15 21.04
N SER A 12 22.72 16.97 21.01
CA SER A 12 21.34 16.47 21.07
C SER A 12 20.91 15.78 19.77
N LEU A 13 19.89 14.91 19.84
CA LEU A 13 19.37 14.17 18.68
C LEU A 13 18.96 15.09 17.51
N ASP A 14 18.32 16.22 17.82
CA ASP A 14 17.86 17.18 16.82
C ASP A 14 19.04 17.95 16.18
N TRP A 15 20.12 18.18 16.95
CA TRP A 15 21.36 18.74 16.42
C TRP A 15 22.11 17.74 15.54
N GLU A 16 22.17 16.48 15.96
CA GLU A 16 22.77 15.40 15.17
C GLU A 16 22.03 15.19 13.86
N ALA A 17 20.70 15.26 13.85
CA ALA A 17 19.89 15.24 12.64
C ALA A 17 20.27 16.39 11.70
N ALA A 18 20.43 17.61 12.22
CA ALA A 18 20.84 18.74 11.41
C ALA A 18 22.26 18.58 10.83
N ARG A 19 23.21 18.09 11.63
CA ARG A 19 24.56 17.80 11.19
C ARG A 19 24.59 16.67 10.15
N ARG A 20 23.78 15.64 10.32
CA ARG A 20 23.66 14.49 9.39
C ARG A 20 23.10 14.92 8.04
N TYR A 21 22.12 15.83 8.03
CA TYR A 21 21.52 16.35 6.81
C TYR A 21 22.52 17.16 5.98
N ARG A 22 23.26 18.07 6.64
CA ARG A 22 24.27 18.92 6.00
C ARG A 22 25.48 19.07 6.93
N PRO A 23 26.55 18.26 6.75
CA PRO A 23 27.73 18.29 7.61
C PRO A 23 28.39 19.66 7.72
N GLU A 24 28.46 20.39 6.59
CA GLU A 24 29.11 21.70 6.45
C GLU A 24 28.25 22.89 6.89
N ALA A 25 27.03 22.66 7.38
CA ALA A 25 26.12 23.74 7.76
C ALA A 25 26.49 24.40 9.09
N GLN A 26 26.19 25.69 9.20
CA GLN A 26 26.19 26.39 10.49
C GLN A 26 24.86 26.12 11.19
N ILE A 27 24.89 25.36 12.27
CA ILE A 27 23.70 24.99 13.04
C ILE A 27 23.40 26.07 14.08
N ARG A 28 22.14 26.49 14.16
CA ARG A 28 21.61 27.42 15.16
C ARG A 28 20.53 26.70 15.96
N SER A 29 20.81 26.53 17.24
CA SER A 29 19.92 25.86 18.18
C SER A 29 18.92 26.84 18.80
N PHE A 30 17.68 26.38 18.97
CA PHE A 30 16.60 27.12 19.60
C PHE A 30 15.96 26.31 20.73
N PRO A 31 15.44 26.97 21.78
CA PRO A 31 14.86 26.28 22.93
C PRO A 31 13.46 25.71 22.64
N HIS A 32 12.72 26.29 21.69
CA HIS A 32 11.33 25.90 21.38
C HIS A 32 11.05 25.99 19.88
N ILE A 33 10.12 25.16 19.39
CA ILE A 33 9.75 25.08 17.97
C ILE A 33 9.28 26.44 17.43
N SER A 34 8.45 27.19 18.18
CA SER A 34 7.97 28.50 17.74
C SER A 34 9.11 29.51 17.51
N ALA A 35 10.14 29.51 18.36
CA ALA A 35 11.28 30.41 18.19
C ALA A 35 12.12 30.05 16.96
N MET A 36 12.29 28.75 16.71
CA MET A 36 12.98 28.21 15.53
C MET A 36 12.23 28.57 14.24
N ILE A 37 10.91 28.33 14.20
CA ILE A 37 10.05 28.66 13.05
C ILE A 37 10.08 30.16 12.79
N ASN A 38 9.93 31.00 13.82
CA ASN A 38 9.99 32.45 13.64
C ASN A 38 11.32 32.92 13.05
N ALA A 39 12.45 32.33 13.49
CA ALA A 39 13.75 32.65 12.94
C ALA A 39 13.88 32.23 11.47
N PHE A 40 13.34 31.06 11.10
CA PHE A 40 13.28 30.58 9.73
C PHE A 40 12.37 31.46 8.83
N SER A 41 11.15 31.75 9.27
CA SER A 41 10.17 32.55 8.52
C SER A 41 10.66 33.99 8.26
N GLN A 42 11.41 34.56 9.21
CA GLN A 42 12.05 35.88 9.08
C GLN A 42 13.36 35.85 8.28
N GLY A 43 13.75 34.67 7.79
CA GLY A 43 14.92 34.49 6.97
C GLY A 43 16.26 34.60 7.69
N ARG A 44 16.28 34.45 9.02
CA ARG A 44 17.51 34.42 9.83
C ARG A 44 18.27 33.10 9.68
N THR A 45 17.62 32.07 9.17
CA THR A 45 18.22 30.81 8.73
C THR A 45 17.74 30.44 7.32
N ASP A 46 18.50 29.56 6.66
CA ASP A 46 18.19 29.09 5.30
C ASP A 46 17.25 27.88 5.32
N LEU A 47 17.44 26.99 6.30
CA LEU A 47 16.64 25.79 6.52
C LEU A 47 16.21 25.70 7.99
N ALA A 48 15.19 24.89 8.26
CA ALA A 48 14.83 24.43 9.60
C ALA A 48 14.59 22.92 9.61
N ILE A 49 15.01 22.24 10.67
CA ILE A 49 14.86 20.80 10.84
C ILE A 49 14.06 20.53 12.11
N ILE A 50 12.94 19.83 11.97
CA ILE A 50 11.94 19.71 13.03
C ILE A 50 11.47 18.27 13.16
N PRO A 51 11.44 17.67 14.35
CA PRO A 51 10.90 16.32 14.53
C PRO A 51 9.37 16.34 14.29
N ALA A 52 8.92 15.62 13.26
CA ALA A 52 7.52 15.59 12.83
C ALA A 52 6.75 14.38 13.39
N TYR A 53 7.44 13.24 13.50
CA TYR A 53 6.87 11.98 13.98
C TYR A 53 7.97 11.07 14.56
N ASN A 54 7.63 10.28 15.58
CA ASN A 54 8.51 9.25 16.12
C ASN A 54 7.76 7.92 16.28
N THR A 55 8.42 6.79 16.01
CA THR A 55 7.78 5.46 16.04
C THR A 55 7.34 5.00 17.43
N ARG A 56 7.91 5.53 18.51
CA ARG A 56 7.59 5.19 19.91
C ARG A 56 6.76 6.27 20.62
N ASP A 57 7.00 7.53 20.31
CA ASP A 57 6.30 8.69 20.92
C ASP A 57 5.01 9.06 20.17
N GLY A 58 4.94 8.69 18.88
CA GLY A 58 3.87 9.05 17.97
C GLY A 58 4.01 10.47 17.42
N GLU A 59 2.87 11.14 17.29
CA GLU A 59 2.75 12.44 16.65
C GLU A 59 3.23 13.59 17.54
N ASN A 60 3.93 14.55 16.94
CA ASN A 60 4.30 15.80 17.61
C ASN A 60 3.21 16.87 17.40
N LYS A 61 2.42 17.16 18.45
CA LYS A 61 1.38 18.20 18.40
C LYS A 61 1.96 19.62 18.23
N GLU A 62 3.13 19.87 18.81
CA GLU A 62 3.79 21.17 18.65
C GLU A 62 4.24 21.39 17.21
N PHE A 63 4.67 20.33 16.52
CA PHE A 63 4.97 20.37 15.09
C PHE A 63 3.76 20.82 14.26
N LEU A 64 2.57 20.25 14.48
CA LEU A 64 1.36 20.64 13.74
C LEU A 64 1.00 22.12 13.96
N ARG A 65 1.05 22.57 15.21
CA ARG A 65 0.77 23.98 15.56
C ARG A 65 1.78 24.92 14.90
N ALA A 66 3.04 24.53 14.88
CA ALA A 66 4.10 25.25 14.19
C ALA A 66 3.87 25.33 12.67
N MET A 67 3.51 24.22 12.04
CA MET A 67 3.18 24.20 10.61
C MET A 67 1.92 25.00 10.28
N ALA A 68 0.93 25.04 11.17
CA ALA A 68 -0.25 25.89 11.04
C ALA A 68 0.11 27.39 11.10
N GLN A 69 1.15 27.77 11.84
CA GLN A 69 1.63 29.16 11.95
C GLN A 69 2.70 29.54 10.92
N LEU A 70 3.14 28.62 10.07
CA LEU A 70 4.17 28.90 9.07
C LEU A 70 3.62 29.86 8.01
N GLU A 71 4.09 31.11 8.03
CA GLU A 71 3.70 32.15 7.06
C GLU A 71 4.51 32.08 5.76
N SER A 72 5.76 31.63 5.84
CA SER A 72 6.69 31.58 4.71
C SER A 72 7.57 30.32 4.76
N GLY A 73 7.92 29.82 3.58
CA GLY A 73 8.66 28.58 3.41
C GLY A 73 7.76 27.37 3.14
N CYS A 74 8.40 26.24 2.90
CA CYS A 74 7.76 24.99 2.53
C CYS A 74 8.54 23.81 3.10
N TRP A 75 7.86 22.70 3.33
CA TRP A 75 8.48 21.41 3.57
C TRP A 75 9.09 20.93 2.25
N VAL A 76 10.40 20.70 2.24
CA VAL A 76 11.16 20.37 1.03
C VAL A 76 11.78 18.98 1.03
N ASP A 77 11.98 18.38 2.21
CA ASP A 77 12.67 17.10 2.32
C ASP A 77 12.39 16.42 3.67
N ASN A 78 12.79 15.17 3.82
CA ASN A 78 12.67 14.40 5.06
C ASN A 78 14.02 13.80 5.44
N LEU A 79 14.24 13.64 6.75
CA LEU A 79 15.35 12.85 7.28
C LEU A 79 14.82 11.88 8.33
N VAL A 80 15.13 10.59 8.19
CA VAL A 80 14.80 9.59 9.21
C VAL A 80 16.08 9.22 9.96
N MET A 81 16.07 9.43 11.27
CA MET A 81 17.18 9.09 12.16
C MET A 81 16.79 7.91 13.04
N PRO A 82 17.59 6.83 13.10
CA PRO A 82 17.46 5.83 14.15
C PRO A 82 17.87 6.46 15.49
N ILE A 83 17.10 6.18 16.54
CA ILE A 83 17.30 6.73 17.88
C ILE A 83 17.67 5.60 18.82
N HIS A 84 18.91 5.62 19.29
CA HIS A 84 19.47 4.63 20.20
C HIS A 84 19.49 5.22 21.61
N LEU A 85 18.62 4.71 22.49
CA LEU A 85 18.55 5.11 23.89
C LEU A 85 19.10 4.02 24.78
N SER A 86 19.78 4.43 25.83
CA SER A 86 20.37 3.55 26.83
C SER A 86 20.02 4.04 28.24
N LEU A 87 20.12 3.14 29.21
CA LEU A 87 20.02 3.44 30.63
C LEU A 87 21.43 3.51 31.22
N GLY A 88 21.81 4.68 31.72
CA GLY A 88 23.07 4.90 32.42
C GLY A 88 22.86 5.08 33.92
N ALA A 89 23.84 4.69 34.73
CA ALA A 89 23.86 4.91 36.17
C ALA A 89 25.28 5.17 36.67
N VAL A 90 25.43 5.67 37.90
CA VAL A 90 26.76 5.89 38.51
C VAL A 90 27.49 4.58 38.84
N ASP A 91 26.79 3.45 38.82
CA ASP A 91 27.33 2.13 39.15
C ASP A 91 26.54 0.98 38.49
N GLU A 92 27.18 -0.19 38.42
CA GLU A 92 26.63 -1.39 37.76
C GLU A 92 25.67 -2.22 38.62
N LYS A 93 25.65 -2.05 39.94
CA LYS A 93 25.06 -3.06 40.86
C LYS A 93 23.86 -2.57 41.65
N SER A 94 23.73 -1.28 41.87
CA SER A 94 22.65 -0.72 42.68
C SER A 94 21.31 -0.90 41.97
N ALA A 95 20.27 -1.17 42.77
CA ALA A 95 18.89 -1.14 42.32
C ALA A 95 18.52 0.29 41.91
N ILE A 96 17.73 0.44 40.85
CA ILE A 96 17.32 1.74 40.33
C ILE A 96 15.91 2.04 40.85
N ASP A 97 15.81 3.04 41.71
CA ASP A 97 14.55 3.49 42.32
C ASP A 97 14.00 4.74 41.64
N LEU A 98 14.85 5.48 40.91
CA LEU A 98 14.51 6.71 40.21
C LEU A 98 15.14 6.74 38.82
N VAL A 99 14.33 6.92 37.78
CA VAL A 99 14.80 7.15 36.41
C VAL A 99 14.54 8.60 36.01
N ILE A 100 15.59 9.27 35.53
CA ILE A 100 15.54 10.66 35.06
C ILE A 100 15.77 10.71 33.55
N GLY A 101 15.10 11.60 32.86
CA GLY A 101 15.28 11.81 31.43
C GLY A 101 14.47 12.97 30.90
N LYS A 102 14.67 13.32 29.62
CA LYS A 102 13.80 14.29 28.95
C LYS A 102 12.40 13.69 28.76
N PRO A 103 11.31 14.48 28.88
CA PRO A 103 9.94 13.97 28.81
C PRO A 103 9.67 13.06 27.60
N HIS A 104 10.10 13.46 26.40
CA HIS A 104 9.90 12.69 25.17
C HIS A 104 10.75 11.40 25.14
N LEU A 105 11.98 11.42 25.67
CA LEU A 105 12.82 10.22 25.73
C LEU A 105 12.26 9.19 26.71
N LEU A 106 11.77 9.65 27.87
CA LEU A 106 11.12 8.77 28.85
C LEU A 106 9.85 8.14 28.27
N LYS A 107 9.04 8.91 27.53
CA LYS A 107 7.83 8.39 26.88
C LYS A 107 8.15 7.30 25.85
N GLN A 108 9.26 7.42 25.12
CA GLN A 108 9.71 6.41 24.14
C GLN A 108 10.17 5.09 24.79
N CYS A 109 10.49 5.10 26.08
CA CYS A 109 10.98 3.96 26.86
C CYS A 109 9.93 3.39 27.84
N SER A 110 8.66 3.77 27.74
CA SER A 110 7.60 3.42 28.70
C SER A 110 7.40 1.90 28.89
N GLU A 111 7.43 1.13 27.79
CA GLU A 111 7.35 -0.34 27.81
C GLU A 111 8.51 -0.95 28.60
N PHE A 112 9.74 -0.50 28.35
CA PHE A 112 10.93 -0.99 29.05
C PHE A 112 10.85 -0.77 30.56
N PHE A 113 10.33 0.38 31.00
CA PHE A 113 10.13 0.63 32.42
C PHE A 113 9.08 -0.30 33.03
N THR A 114 8.00 -0.56 32.30
CA THR A 114 6.92 -1.45 32.77
C THR A 114 7.44 -2.87 32.96
N ASP A 115 8.31 -3.33 32.05
CA ASP A 115 8.82 -4.70 32.06
C ASP A 115 10.02 -4.90 33.01
N SER A 116 10.93 -3.93 33.07
CA SER A 116 12.23 -4.07 33.76
C SER A 116 12.32 -3.33 35.09
N PHE A 117 11.58 -2.24 35.27
CA PHE A 117 11.64 -1.36 36.46
C PHE A 117 10.24 -0.88 36.90
N PRO A 118 9.30 -1.79 37.19
CA PRO A 118 7.90 -1.44 37.44
C PRO A 118 7.68 -0.56 38.68
N ASP A 119 8.58 -0.65 39.68
CA ASP A 119 8.49 0.09 40.94
C ASP A 119 9.32 1.40 40.93
N ALA A 120 10.09 1.65 39.86
CA ALA A 120 10.95 2.83 39.80
C ALA A 120 10.11 4.10 39.54
N SER A 121 10.43 5.17 40.28
CA SER A 121 9.88 6.49 40.04
C SER A 121 10.45 7.08 38.75
N ILE A 122 9.60 7.73 37.94
CA ILE A 122 10.04 8.40 36.70
C ILE A 122 9.97 9.91 36.91
N MET A 123 11.09 10.60 36.72
CA MET A 123 11.19 12.06 36.85
C MET A 123 11.63 12.69 35.52
N ALA A 124 10.75 13.49 34.93
CA ALA A 124 11.05 14.21 33.71
C ALA A 124 11.76 15.53 34.00
N THR A 125 12.83 15.82 33.27
CA THR A 125 13.59 17.08 33.36
C THR A 125 13.78 17.74 31.99
N GLN A 126 13.75 19.07 31.97
CA GLN A 126 14.08 19.84 30.76
C GLN A 126 15.59 20.06 30.61
N ASN A 127 16.35 20.03 31.72
CA ASN A 127 17.79 20.33 31.73
C ASN A 127 18.63 19.11 32.12
N LEU A 128 18.56 18.07 31.29
CA LEU A 128 19.20 16.78 31.53
C LEU A 128 20.71 16.90 31.80
N GLU A 129 21.42 17.82 31.13
CA GLU A 129 22.86 18.04 31.33
C GLU A 129 23.18 18.48 32.77
N GLN A 130 22.38 19.39 33.32
CA GLN A 130 22.57 19.89 34.70
C GLN A 130 22.29 18.78 35.73
N ASP A 131 21.23 18.00 35.53
CA ASP A 131 20.88 16.91 36.43
C ASP A 131 21.89 15.76 36.36
N LEU A 132 22.37 15.43 35.15
CA LEU A 132 23.47 14.49 34.94
C LEU A 132 24.72 14.91 35.72
N ALA A 133 25.15 16.17 35.58
CA ALA A 133 26.31 16.69 36.29
C ALA A 133 26.13 16.61 37.83
N ALA A 134 24.93 16.88 38.34
CA ALA A 134 24.62 16.76 39.75
C ALA A 134 24.65 15.31 40.24
N ILE A 135 24.05 14.37 39.49
CA ILE A 135 24.03 12.92 39.80
C ILE A 135 25.45 12.36 39.89
N VAL A 136 26.31 12.72 38.93
CA VAL A 136 27.70 12.27 38.89
C VAL A 136 28.51 12.87 40.03
N ARG A 137 28.41 14.20 40.25
CA ARG A 137 29.12 14.91 41.32
C ARG A 137 28.75 14.39 42.72
N GLU A 138 27.47 14.15 42.95
CA GLU A 138 26.94 13.68 44.24
C GLU A 138 26.97 12.15 44.38
N ARG A 139 27.41 11.44 43.33
CA ARG A 139 27.38 9.97 43.22
C ARG A 139 26.05 9.39 43.70
N LYS A 140 24.94 9.93 43.19
CA LYS A 140 23.58 9.52 43.57
C LYS A 140 23.32 8.08 43.12
N MET A 141 23.46 7.16 44.06
CA MET A 141 23.14 5.74 43.88
C MET A 141 21.63 5.56 43.67
N GLY A 142 21.26 4.52 42.93
CA GLY A 142 19.87 4.19 42.63
C GLY A 142 19.14 5.15 41.68
N CYS A 143 19.88 6.08 41.07
CA CYS A 143 19.36 6.94 40.02
C CYS A 143 19.86 6.46 38.64
N GLY A 144 18.91 6.07 37.78
CA GLY A 144 19.13 5.77 36.38
C GLY A 144 18.84 6.99 35.49
N VAL A 145 19.51 7.08 34.35
CA VAL A 145 19.32 8.17 33.38
C VAL A 145 19.11 7.60 31.98
N ILE A 146 18.06 8.06 31.30
CA ILE A 146 17.82 7.75 29.89
C ILE A 146 18.39 8.85 29.00
N ALA A 147 19.35 8.48 28.16
CA ALA A 147 19.91 9.32 27.11
C ALA A 147 20.58 8.46 26.02
N PRO A 148 21.01 9.07 24.89
CA PRO A 148 21.91 8.40 23.96
C PRO A 148 23.20 7.95 24.67
N GLU A 149 23.74 6.79 24.29
CA GLU A 149 24.92 6.18 24.92
C GLU A 149 26.10 7.15 25.02
N LYS A 150 26.41 7.86 23.92
CA LYS A 150 27.48 8.88 23.89
C LYS A 150 27.30 9.98 24.95
N VAL A 151 26.07 10.38 25.25
CA VAL A 151 25.79 11.42 26.26
C VAL A 151 26.06 10.87 27.66
N LEU A 152 25.66 9.62 27.93
CA LEU A 152 25.90 8.96 29.20
C LEU A 152 27.41 8.75 29.44
N GLU A 153 28.11 8.26 28.43
CA GLU A 153 29.56 8.03 28.47
C GLU A 153 30.34 9.34 28.65
N ALA A 154 29.95 10.42 27.95
CA ALA A 154 30.58 11.74 28.09
C ALA A 154 30.48 12.31 29.51
N HIS A 155 29.46 11.90 30.28
CA HIS A 155 29.30 12.30 31.68
C HIS A 155 29.87 11.26 32.68
N GLY A 156 30.52 10.20 32.19
CA GLY A 156 31.15 9.18 33.02
C GLY A 156 30.16 8.22 33.71
N LEU A 157 28.95 8.10 33.19
CA LEU A 157 28.00 7.08 33.66
C LEU A 157 28.32 5.72 33.04
N VAL A 158 28.03 4.67 33.80
CA VAL A 158 28.12 3.28 33.33
C VAL A 158 26.82 2.90 32.64
N ILE A 159 26.93 2.32 31.46
CA ILE A 159 25.79 1.81 30.69
C ILE A 159 25.29 0.51 31.35
N ARG A 160 24.05 0.54 31.85
CA ARG A 160 23.38 -0.61 32.46
C ARG A 160 22.67 -1.45 31.41
N GLU A 161 21.93 -0.78 30.54
CA GLU A 161 21.15 -1.42 29.48
C GLU A 161 21.27 -0.59 28.20
N ARG A 162 21.41 -1.29 27.07
CA ARG A 162 21.45 -0.69 25.73
C ARG A 162 20.14 -0.95 25.00
N GLU A 163 19.84 -0.11 24.02
CA GLU A 163 18.67 -0.28 23.14
C GLU A 163 17.35 -0.46 23.91
N VAL A 164 17.15 0.35 24.96
CA VAL A 164 15.96 0.28 25.81
C VAL A 164 14.67 0.73 25.10
N ALA A 165 14.79 1.18 23.85
CA ALA A 165 13.69 1.49 22.95
C ALA A 165 14.02 0.96 21.53
N PRO A 166 13.85 -0.35 21.27
CA PRO A 166 14.17 -0.93 19.97
C PRO A 166 13.22 -0.41 18.86
N PHE A 167 13.69 -0.43 17.61
CA PHE A 167 12.96 0.07 16.43
C PHE A 167 12.55 1.55 16.50
N ASN A 168 13.20 2.33 17.38
CA ASN A 168 12.92 3.74 17.56
C ASN A 168 13.53 4.59 16.43
N ARG A 169 12.67 5.33 15.73
CA ARG A 169 13.06 6.21 14.62
C ARG A 169 12.29 7.52 14.71
N THR A 170 12.98 8.62 14.45
CA THR A 170 12.37 9.95 14.32
C THR A 170 12.42 10.40 12.86
N ARG A 171 11.26 10.76 12.32
CA ARG A 171 11.12 11.46 11.03
C ARG A 171 11.19 12.97 11.28
N TYR A 172 12.16 13.60 10.65
CA TYR A 172 12.36 15.04 10.65
C TYR A 172 11.84 15.66 9.36
N ALA A 173 11.09 16.75 9.51
CA ALA A 173 10.71 17.65 8.42
C ALA A 173 11.84 18.64 8.16
N ILE A 174 12.25 18.77 6.90
CA ILE A 174 13.19 19.80 6.46
C ILE A 174 12.39 20.91 5.79
N LEU A 175 12.45 22.10 6.36
CA LEU A 175 11.82 23.30 5.81
C LEU A 175 12.85 24.11 5.02
N GLY A 176 12.45 24.57 3.84
CA GLY A 176 13.24 25.42 2.96
C GLY A 176 12.39 26.51 2.32
N ARG A 177 13.03 27.45 1.62
CA ARG A 177 12.33 28.61 1.02
C ARG A 177 11.79 28.35 -0.39
N LYS A 178 12.34 27.36 -1.09
CA LYS A 178 11.95 27.01 -2.45
C LYS A 178 11.30 25.63 -2.43
N PRO A 179 10.17 25.41 -3.12
CA PRO A 179 9.58 24.09 -3.28
C PRO A 179 10.59 23.08 -3.81
N ALA A 180 10.46 21.82 -3.40
CA ALA A 180 11.26 20.76 -3.98
C ALA A 180 10.84 20.50 -5.44
N ALA A 181 11.76 19.96 -6.23
CA ALA A 181 11.41 19.44 -7.55
C ALA A 181 10.73 18.08 -7.40
N SER A 182 9.82 17.76 -8.33
CA SER A 182 9.19 16.44 -8.34
C SER A 182 10.23 15.35 -8.60
N THR A 183 10.13 14.26 -7.84
CA THR A 183 10.94 13.05 -7.99
C THR A 183 10.15 11.89 -8.60
N GLY A 184 8.83 12.02 -8.72
CA GLY A 184 7.92 10.94 -9.13
C GLY A 184 7.51 10.01 -7.99
N TYR A 185 8.25 10.02 -6.87
CA TYR A 185 7.87 9.35 -5.62
C TYR A 185 7.79 10.40 -4.50
N ASP A 186 6.79 11.27 -4.63
CA ASP A 186 6.61 12.43 -3.78
C ASP A 186 5.42 12.30 -2.83
N ALA A 187 5.42 13.11 -1.80
CA ALA A 187 4.27 13.35 -0.94
C ALA A 187 3.95 14.85 -0.91
N THR A 188 2.68 15.19 -0.85
CA THR A 188 2.20 16.56 -0.70
C THR A 188 1.47 16.72 0.62
N VAL A 189 1.95 17.66 1.43
CA VAL A 189 1.33 18.01 2.70
C VAL A 189 0.47 19.25 2.51
N MET A 190 -0.75 19.18 3.03
CA MET A 190 -1.71 20.27 3.04
C MET A 190 -2.34 20.41 4.42
N ILE A 191 -2.76 21.63 4.72
CA ILE A 191 -3.50 21.95 5.93
C ILE A 191 -4.68 22.83 5.57
N THR A 192 -5.84 22.52 6.14
CA THR A 192 -7.01 23.38 5.97
C THR A 192 -6.94 24.55 6.94
N ARG A 193 -7.66 25.63 6.65
CA ARG A 193 -8.10 26.57 7.69
C ARG A 193 -9.06 25.84 8.66
N PRO A 194 -9.35 26.42 9.83
CA PRO A 194 -10.46 25.96 10.64
C PRO A 194 -11.73 25.98 9.77
N LEU A 195 -12.38 24.83 9.64
CA LEU A 195 -13.53 24.64 8.77
C LEU A 195 -14.81 24.63 9.60
N ARG A 196 -15.86 25.24 9.05
CA ARG A 196 -17.21 25.11 9.58
C ARG A 196 -17.67 23.66 9.50
N ASP A 197 -18.24 23.16 10.59
CA ASP A 197 -18.69 21.79 10.62
C ASP A 197 -19.95 21.56 9.78
N ARG A 198 -19.99 20.44 9.06
CA ARG A 198 -21.17 19.92 8.38
C ARG A 198 -21.12 18.40 8.33
N VAL A 199 -22.30 17.77 8.37
CA VAL A 199 -22.42 16.31 8.25
C VAL A 199 -21.72 15.83 6.99
N GLY A 200 -20.85 14.84 7.15
CA GLY A 200 -20.13 14.20 6.05
C GLY A 200 -18.94 14.98 5.49
N LEU A 201 -18.56 16.16 6.04
CA LEU A 201 -17.46 16.97 5.49
C LEU A 201 -16.16 16.17 5.33
N LEU A 202 -15.69 15.53 6.40
CA LEU A 202 -14.48 14.72 6.37
C LEU A 202 -14.62 13.54 5.38
N TYR A 203 -15.76 12.86 5.40
CA TYR A 203 -16.02 11.75 4.46
C TYR A 203 -15.94 12.21 3.00
N ASP A 204 -16.51 13.36 2.66
CA ASP A 204 -16.48 13.91 1.31
C ASP A 204 -15.05 14.28 0.90
N ILE A 205 -14.28 14.92 1.80
CA ILE A 205 -12.87 15.26 1.58
C ILE A 205 -12.06 13.99 1.27
N LEU A 206 -12.14 12.98 2.14
CA LEU A 206 -11.45 11.70 1.96
C LEU A 206 -11.92 10.95 0.70
N GLY A 207 -13.22 11.09 0.38
CA GLY A 207 -13.84 10.51 -0.81
C GLY A 207 -13.23 10.99 -2.11
N GLU A 208 -12.76 12.24 -2.21
CA GLU A 208 -12.09 12.76 -3.43
C GLU A 208 -10.73 12.12 -3.67
N PHE A 209 -9.92 11.96 -2.62
CA PHE A 209 -8.65 11.24 -2.73
C PHE A 209 -8.88 9.78 -3.16
N SER A 210 -9.83 9.11 -2.49
CA SER A 210 -10.17 7.70 -2.76
C SER A 210 -10.67 7.48 -4.19
N ARG A 211 -11.55 8.34 -4.71
CA ARG A 211 -12.08 8.25 -6.09
C ARG A 211 -10.99 8.45 -7.15
N ARG A 212 -9.92 9.17 -6.82
CA ARG A 212 -8.78 9.42 -7.72
C ARG A 212 -7.63 8.42 -7.55
N GLY A 213 -7.77 7.48 -6.61
CA GLY A 213 -6.72 6.52 -6.28
C GLY A 213 -5.50 7.17 -5.64
N ILE A 214 -5.69 8.28 -4.92
CA ILE A 214 -4.63 8.96 -4.16
C ILE A 214 -4.65 8.38 -2.74
N SER A 215 -3.53 7.82 -2.30
CA SER A 215 -3.39 7.35 -0.93
C SER A 215 -3.10 8.52 0.03
N LEU A 216 -3.64 8.44 1.23
CA LEU A 216 -3.27 9.32 2.33
C LEU A 216 -2.21 8.62 3.18
N LEU A 217 -1.09 9.30 3.41
CA LEU A 217 0.05 8.83 4.19
C LEU A 217 -0.09 9.18 5.67
N ASP A 218 -0.68 10.33 5.95
CA ASP A 218 -0.93 10.83 7.29
C ASP A 218 -2.17 11.72 7.26
N MET A 219 -2.97 11.69 8.32
CA MET A 219 -4.12 12.58 8.49
C MET A 219 -4.33 12.84 9.96
N ARG A 220 -4.44 14.12 10.31
CA ARG A 220 -4.58 14.56 11.69
C ARG A 220 -5.61 15.68 11.79
N THR A 221 -6.28 15.70 12.93
CA THR A 221 -7.26 16.72 13.27
C THR A 221 -6.78 17.48 14.50
N GLU A 222 -6.92 18.80 14.48
CA GLU A 222 -6.69 19.64 15.66
C GLU A 222 -7.79 20.72 15.69
N SER A 223 -8.27 21.03 16.89
CA SER A 223 -9.22 22.12 17.09
C SER A 223 -8.49 23.45 17.18
N ASP A 224 -8.98 24.45 16.45
CA ASP A 224 -8.49 25.81 16.59
C ASP A 224 -8.81 26.36 17.99
N LEU A 225 -7.82 27.00 18.61
CA LEU A 225 -7.92 27.46 20.00
C LEU A 225 -8.99 28.54 20.19
N LYS A 226 -9.30 29.33 19.15
CA LYS A 226 -10.23 30.48 19.25
C LYS A 226 -11.65 30.10 18.84
N THR A 227 -11.79 29.38 17.75
CA THR A 227 -13.07 29.07 17.12
C THR A 227 -13.62 27.70 17.53
N GLN A 228 -12.77 26.80 18.05
CA GLN A 228 -13.06 25.38 18.26
C GLN A 228 -13.40 24.61 16.97
N GLU A 229 -13.29 25.25 15.81
CA GLU A 229 -13.46 24.62 14.50
C GLU A 229 -12.29 23.67 14.20
N LEU A 230 -12.56 22.64 13.40
CA LEU A 230 -11.56 21.61 13.08
C LEU A 230 -10.67 22.05 11.93
N LEU A 231 -9.38 21.82 12.10
CA LEU A 231 -8.37 21.89 11.05
C LEU A 231 -7.92 20.47 10.69
N PHE A 232 -7.79 20.22 9.39
CA PHE A 232 -7.31 18.95 8.84
C PHE A 232 -5.90 19.13 8.29
N TYR A 233 -4.97 18.39 8.87
CA TYR A 233 -3.65 18.19 8.29
C TYR A 233 -3.68 16.88 7.52
N MET A 234 -3.24 16.89 6.26
CA MET A 234 -3.22 15.70 5.40
C MET A 234 -1.91 15.64 4.63
N GLU A 235 -1.29 14.46 4.62
CA GLU A 235 -0.19 14.10 3.74
C GLU A 235 -0.71 13.10 2.71
N ALA A 236 -0.62 13.42 1.43
CA ALA A 236 -1.11 12.59 0.33
C ALA A 236 0.04 12.17 -0.59
N GLU A 237 -0.06 10.98 -1.19
CA GLU A 237 0.87 10.54 -2.23
C GLU A 237 0.73 11.39 -3.50
N GLY A 238 1.85 11.76 -4.10
CA GLY A 238 1.93 12.58 -5.31
C GLY A 238 2.47 13.99 -5.05
N HIS A 239 2.91 14.62 -6.12
CA HIS A 239 3.44 15.98 -6.13
C HIS A 239 2.34 17.00 -6.40
N ILE A 240 2.50 18.25 -5.94
CA ILE A 240 1.53 19.33 -6.23
C ILE A 240 1.41 19.63 -7.73
N GLU A 241 2.42 19.24 -8.51
CA GLU A 241 2.41 19.39 -9.97
C GLU A 241 1.54 18.34 -10.67
N ASP A 242 1.25 17.22 -9.99
CA ASP A 242 0.46 16.12 -10.54
C ASP A 242 -0.98 16.54 -10.80
N GLN A 243 -1.48 16.23 -11.99
CA GLN A 243 -2.83 16.58 -12.40
C GLN A 243 -3.90 15.98 -11.47
N LYS A 244 -3.66 14.77 -10.93
CA LYS A 244 -4.58 14.10 -10.00
C LYS A 244 -4.73 14.88 -8.70
N ILE A 245 -3.62 15.39 -8.16
CA ILE A 245 -3.58 16.16 -6.91
C ILE A 245 -4.23 17.52 -7.13
N LYS A 246 -3.87 18.26 -8.18
CA LYS A 246 -4.48 19.56 -8.51
C LYS A 246 -6.00 19.47 -8.60
N LEU A 247 -6.50 18.53 -9.39
CA LEU A 247 -7.94 18.32 -9.57
C LEU A 247 -8.65 17.83 -8.29
N ALA A 248 -7.94 17.13 -7.40
CA ALA A 248 -8.49 16.76 -6.09
C ALA A 248 -8.66 18.00 -5.22
N LEU A 249 -7.61 18.80 -5.08
CA LEU A 249 -7.59 20.01 -4.26
C LEU A 249 -8.61 21.04 -4.75
N GLU A 250 -8.65 21.31 -6.05
CA GLU A 250 -9.63 22.23 -6.65
C GLU A 250 -11.08 21.80 -6.36
N ARG A 251 -11.35 20.50 -6.40
CA ARG A 251 -12.70 19.99 -6.13
C ARG A 251 -13.03 20.05 -4.64
N ILE A 252 -12.08 19.67 -3.79
CA ILE A 252 -12.25 19.75 -2.33
C ILE A 252 -12.53 21.20 -1.92
N GLU A 253 -11.74 22.14 -2.40
CA GLU A 253 -11.88 23.55 -2.05
C GLU A 253 -13.19 24.16 -2.58
N ASN A 254 -13.48 24.00 -3.88
CA ASN A 254 -14.60 24.70 -4.52
C ASN A 254 -15.97 24.03 -4.34
N HIS A 255 -16.02 22.70 -4.17
CA HIS A 255 -17.30 21.97 -4.15
C HIS A 255 -17.63 21.36 -2.77
N ILE A 256 -16.62 20.96 -2.01
CA ILE A 256 -16.81 20.24 -0.74
C ILE A 256 -16.76 21.19 0.44
N ILE A 257 -15.71 22.01 0.52
CA ILE A 257 -15.52 23.02 1.55
C ILE A 257 -16.30 24.30 1.18
N GLN A 258 -16.29 24.69 -0.10
CA GLN A 258 -16.97 25.88 -0.63
C GLN A 258 -16.45 27.20 -0.04
N GLU A 259 -15.18 27.23 0.35
CA GLU A 259 -14.50 28.40 0.88
C GLU A 259 -13.17 28.60 0.12
N PRO A 260 -13.01 29.68 -0.67
CA PRO A 260 -11.78 29.95 -1.39
C PRO A 260 -10.57 30.19 -0.47
N GLY A 261 -9.45 29.55 -0.77
CA GLY A 261 -8.22 29.60 0.02
C GLY A 261 -8.30 28.82 1.33
N ALA A 262 -9.25 27.89 1.47
CA ALA A 262 -9.40 27.05 2.64
C ALA A 262 -8.28 26.02 2.77
N ILE A 263 -7.61 25.66 1.67
CA ILE A 263 -6.50 24.70 1.69
C ILE A 263 -5.18 25.45 1.48
N ARG A 264 -4.22 25.22 2.38
CA ARG A 264 -2.84 25.68 2.21
C ARG A 264 -1.91 24.50 2.02
N ILE A 265 -1.12 24.54 0.96
CA ILE A 265 -0.06 23.57 0.71
C ILE A 265 1.16 23.94 1.55
N LEU A 266 1.61 23.00 2.37
CA LEU A 266 2.80 23.17 3.22
C LEU A 266 4.07 22.74 2.50
N GLY A 267 3.97 21.86 1.51
CA GLY A 267 5.08 21.45 0.66
C GLY A 267 4.80 20.17 -0.11
N SER A 268 5.57 19.96 -1.17
CA SER A 268 5.67 18.68 -1.87
C SER A 268 7.15 18.29 -1.90
N PHE A 269 7.44 17.05 -1.56
CA PHE A 269 8.80 16.60 -1.28
C PHE A 269 8.97 15.10 -1.52
N PRO A 270 10.22 14.61 -1.63
CA PRO A 270 10.48 13.18 -1.76
C PRO A 270 9.89 12.41 -0.57
N ARG A 271 9.06 11.41 -0.88
CA ARG A 271 8.42 10.58 0.13
C ARG A 271 9.45 9.65 0.76
N ILE A 272 9.40 9.50 2.08
CA ILE A 272 10.15 8.47 2.81
C ILE A 272 9.14 7.51 3.45
N ASP A 273 9.30 6.21 3.19
CA ASP A 273 8.56 5.18 3.90
C ASP A 273 9.25 4.88 5.23
N MET A 274 8.48 4.92 6.32
CA MET A 274 8.98 4.52 7.64
C MET A 274 9.07 3.00 7.77
N ARG A 275 8.39 2.25 6.90
CA ARG A 275 8.50 0.79 6.79
C ARG A 275 9.79 0.43 6.08
N THR A 276 10.42 -0.65 6.54
CA THR A 276 11.55 -1.24 5.83
C THR A 276 11.01 -1.94 4.58
N LYS A 277 11.34 -1.43 3.39
CA LYS A 277 11.14 -2.15 2.14
C LYS A 277 12.27 -3.15 1.96
N LEU A 278 11.93 -4.39 1.70
CA LEU A 278 12.87 -5.47 1.41
C LEU A 278 13.10 -5.60 -0.10
N ILE A 279 12.12 -5.17 -0.91
CA ILE A 279 12.23 -5.15 -2.36
C ILE A 279 12.64 -3.75 -2.80
N SER A 280 13.72 -3.64 -3.57
CA SER A 280 14.12 -2.39 -4.23
C SER A 280 13.92 -2.49 -5.74
N ASN A 281 14.22 -3.66 -6.31
CA ASN A 281 14.27 -3.91 -7.74
C ASN A 281 13.35 -5.09 -8.10
N VAL A 282 12.48 -4.88 -9.09
CA VAL A 282 11.57 -5.90 -9.59
C VAL A 282 11.79 -6.09 -11.09
N GLY A 283 11.97 -7.34 -11.49
CA GLY A 283 12.17 -7.75 -12.86
C GLY A 283 10.94 -8.38 -13.46
N PHE A 284 10.48 -7.94 -14.63
CA PHE A 284 9.44 -8.63 -15.39
C PHE A 284 10.05 -9.46 -16.52
N ILE A 285 9.65 -10.72 -16.61
CA ILE A 285 9.76 -11.54 -17.82
C ILE A 285 8.39 -11.46 -18.51
N GLY A 286 8.33 -10.67 -19.57
CA GLY A 286 7.10 -10.30 -20.28
C GLY A 286 6.94 -8.79 -20.40
N THR A 287 6.60 -8.33 -21.61
CA THR A 287 6.36 -6.91 -21.92
C THR A 287 4.91 -6.63 -22.34
N GLY A 288 3.99 -7.49 -21.92
CA GLY A 288 2.56 -7.36 -22.24
C GLY A 288 1.91 -6.18 -21.52
N ASP A 289 0.67 -5.87 -21.90
CA ASP A 289 -0.06 -4.73 -21.32
C ASP A 289 -0.25 -4.88 -19.81
N MET A 290 -0.44 -6.11 -19.30
CA MET A 290 -0.52 -6.34 -17.86
C MET A 290 0.81 -6.12 -17.14
N SER A 291 1.93 -6.50 -17.76
CA SER A 291 3.26 -6.26 -17.21
C SER A 291 3.51 -4.76 -17.07
N LYS A 292 3.19 -3.97 -18.12
CA LYS A 292 3.27 -2.50 -18.08
C LYS A 292 2.34 -1.89 -17.03
N TRP A 293 1.13 -2.43 -16.92
CA TRP A 293 0.13 -1.96 -15.96
C TRP A 293 0.61 -2.10 -14.52
N PHE A 294 1.21 -3.24 -14.16
CA PHE A 294 1.81 -3.45 -12.84
C PHE A 294 3.10 -2.67 -12.66
N ALA A 295 3.97 -2.62 -13.69
CA ALA A 295 5.23 -1.87 -13.65
C ALA A 295 4.99 -0.40 -13.26
N GLU A 296 4.08 0.30 -13.95
CA GLU A 296 3.74 1.69 -13.64
C GLU A 296 3.35 1.90 -12.17
N ARG A 297 2.60 0.95 -11.59
CA ARG A 297 2.11 1.04 -10.20
C ARG A 297 3.19 0.71 -9.18
N LEU A 298 4.06 -0.24 -9.50
CA LEU A 298 5.22 -0.56 -8.67
C LEU A 298 6.25 0.60 -8.73
N GLU A 299 6.45 1.24 -9.87
CA GLU A 299 7.30 2.44 -9.99
C GLU A 299 6.76 3.59 -9.13
N ASN A 300 5.44 3.80 -9.12
CA ASN A 300 4.79 4.78 -8.24
C ASN A 300 4.91 4.43 -6.75
N GLU A 301 5.25 3.19 -6.43
CA GLU A 301 5.58 2.73 -5.08
C GLU A 301 7.09 2.80 -4.81
N GLY A 302 7.88 3.39 -5.70
CA GLY A 302 9.32 3.57 -5.52
C GLY A 302 10.16 2.32 -5.78
N TYR A 303 9.60 1.29 -6.41
CA TYR A 303 10.38 0.15 -6.89
C TYR A 303 11.03 0.48 -8.23
N THR A 304 12.27 0.03 -8.43
CA THR A 304 12.94 0.10 -9.74
C THR A 304 12.50 -1.08 -10.58
N ILE A 305 11.93 -0.84 -11.76
CA ILE A 305 11.40 -1.89 -12.61
C ILE A 305 12.28 -2.12 -13.83
N THR A 306 12.64 -3.37 -14.08
CA THR A 306 13.30 -3.80 -15.32
C THR A 306 12.41 -4.78 -16.05
N MET A 307 12.00 -4.45 -17.28
CA MET A 307 11.17 -5.33 -18.10
C MET A 307 11.98 -5.99 -19.20
N THR A 308 11.79 -7.29 -19.38
CA THR A 308 12.48 -8.09 -20.41
C THR A 308 11.48 -8.81 -21.31
N GLY A 309 11.83 -8.94 -22.59
CA GLY A 309 11.02 -9.60 -23.60
C GLY A 309 11.83 -9.85 -24.87
N ARG A 310 11.19 -10.39 -25.90
CA ARG A 310 11.88 -10.79 -27.15
C ARG A 310 12.57 -9.64 -27.90
N SER A 311 12.18 -8.40 -27.62
CA SER A 311 12.68 -7.19 -28.31
C SER A 311 13.37 -6.21 -27.37
N THR A 312 13.59 -6.58 -26.09
CA THR A 312 14.31 -5.72 -25.14
C THR A 312 15.81 -5.91 -25.32
N LYS A 313 16.59 -4.88 -25.00
CA LYS A 313 18.06 -4.95 -25.04
C LYS A 313 18.59 -5.85 -23.93
N THR A 314 18.09 -5.65 -22.71
CA THR A 314 18.42 -6.47 -21.55
C THR A 314 17.72 -7.82 -21.67
N THR A 315 18.46 -8.90 -21.45
CA THR A 315 17.89 -10.26 -21.46
C THR A 315 17.37 -10.65 -20.08
N PRO A 316 16.46 -11.64 -19.98
CA PRO A 316 16.03 -12.15 -18.68
C PRO A 316 17.20 -12.62 -17.80
N GLU A 317 18.21 -13.26 -18.38
CA GLU A 317 19.40 -13.75 -17.66
C GLU A 317 20.21 -12.62 -17.02
N GLU A 318 20.38 -11.50 -17.74
CA GLU A 318 21.06 -10.31 -17.21
C GLU A 318 20.25 -9.68 -16.06
N MET A 319 18.95 -9.48 -16.27
CA MET A 319 18.06 -8.85 -15.31
C MET A 319 17.93 -9.66 -14.00
N ILE A 320 17.86 -10.99 -14.07
CA ILE A 320 17.69 -11.85 -12.87
C ILE A 320 18.81 -11.63 -11.87
N GLY A 321 20.02 -11.27 -12.30
CA GLY A 321 21.14 -10.99 -11.41
C GLY A 321 21.04 -9.67 -10.63
N GLU A 322 20.12 -8.77 -11.02
CA GLU A 322 20.05 -7.39 -10.53
C GLU A 322 18.79 -7.09 -9.71
N VAL A 323 17.87 -8.06 -9.56
CA VAL A 323 16.57 -7.86 -8.93
C VAL A 323 16.34 -8.76 -7.72
N GLU A 324 15.56 -8.34 -6.73
CA GLU A 324 15.17 -9.22 -5.62
C GLU A 324 13.93 -10.05 -5.98
N VAL A 325 13.06 -9.52 -6.84
CA VAL A 325 11.81 -10.19 -7.27
C VAL A 325 11.76 -10.31 -8.78
N VAL A 326 11.56 -11.52 -9.28
CA VAL A 326 11.27 -11.82 -10.68
C VAL A 326 9.78 -12.13 -10.83
N ILE A 327 9.12 -11.43 -11.75
CA ILE A 327 7.72 -11.61 -12.10
C ILE A 327 7.63 -12.22 -13.49
N ILE A 328 7.06 -13.42 -13.60
CA ILE A 328 6.75 -14.03 -14.90
C ILE A 328 5.32 -13.65 -15.27
N CYS A 329 5.17 -12.83 -16.31
CA CYS A 329 3.90 -12.34 -16.83
C CYS A 329 3.86 -12.52 -18.36
N VAL A 330 3.74 -13.79 -18.77
CA VAL A 330 3.75 -14.25 -20.17
C VAL A 330 2.43 -14.98 -20.49
N PRO A 331 2.14 -15.33 -21.76
CA PRO A 331 0.97 -16.13 -22.09
C PRO A 331 0.93 -17.43 -21.27
N ILE A 332 -0.26 -17.86 -20.82
CA ILE A 332 -0.46 -18.97 -19.87
C ILE A 332 0.24 -20.24 -20.37
N SER A 333 0.13 -20.48 -21.68
CA SER A 333 0.74 -21.63 -22.36
C SER A 333 2.28 -21.64 -22.35
N ALA A 334 2.91 -20.48 -22.19
CA ALA A 334 4.36 -20.31 -22.18
C ALA A 334 4.95 -20.25 -20.75
N THR A 335 4.11 -20.09 -19.73
CA THR A 335 4.57 -19.90 -18.34
C THR A 335 5.45 -21.05 -17.84
N PRO A 336 5.08 -22.35 -17.98
CA PRO A 336 5.93 -23.45 -17.51
C PRO A 336 7.30 -23.48 -18.19
N ALA A 337 7.33 -23.39 -19.52
CA ALA A 337 8.60 -23.37 -20.27
C ALA A 337 9.49 -22.17 -19.90
N THR A 338 8.88 -21.02 -19.61
CA THR A 338 9.60 -19.83 -19.13
C THR A 338 10.20 -20.08 -17.75
N ILE A 339 9.46 -20.73 -16.85
CA ILE A 339 9.95 -21.13 -15.52
C ILE A 339 11.08 -22.17 -15.64
N GLU A 340 10.94 -23.17 -16.51
CA GLU A 340 12.00 -24.17 -16.75
C GLU A 340 13.28 -23.53 -17.25
N GLN A 341 13.17 -22.55 -18.15
CA GLN A 341 14.31 -21.86 -18.73
C GLN A 341 15.03 -20.95 -17.72
N TYR A 342 14.28 -20.13 -16.97
CA TYR A 342 14.86 -19.06 -16.16
C TYR A 342 14.84 -19.32 -14.65
N GLY A 343 13.94 -20.19 -14.17
CA GLY A 343 13.81 -20.61 -12.77
C GLY A 343 15.13 -21.08 -12.14
N PRO A 344 15.98 -21.87 -12.84
CA PRO A 344 17.27 -22.31 -12.33
C PRO A 344 18.31 -21.19 -12.12
N LEU A 345 18.08 -20.00 -12.70
CA LEU A 345 18.99 -18.85 -12.60
C LEU A 345 18.74 -18.02 -11.34
N LEU A 346 17.58 -18.17 -10.70
CA LEU A 346 17.25 -17.49 -9.46
C LEU A 346 18.05 -18.08 -8.29
N LYS A 347 18.53 -17.21 -7.40
CA LYS A 347 19.40 -17.51 -6.27
C LYS A 347 18.65 -17.39 -4.94
N ASP A 348 19.21 -18.00 -3.91
CA ASP A 348 18.69 -17.89 -2.55
C ASP A 348 18.54 -16.42 -2.11
N GLY A 349 17.41 -16.09 -1.49
CA GLY A 349 17.08 -14.71 -1.12
C GLY A 349 16.38 -13.90 -2.22
N GLN A 350 16.07 -14.49 -3.38
CA GLN A 350 15.19 -13.90 -4.40
C GLN A 350 13.78 -14.50 -4.34
N ALA A 351 12.81 -13.83 -4.95
CA ALA A 351 11.44 -14.32 -5.11
C ALA A 351 11.04 -14.49 -6.58
N LEU A 352 10.30 -15.56 -6.87
CA LEU A 352 9.56 -15.76 -8.10
C LEU A 352 8.06 -15.54 -7.85
N VAL A 353 7.50 -14.49 -8.44
CA VAL A 353 6.06 -14.24 -8.48
C VAL A 353 5.52 -14.61 -9.85
N ILE A 354 4.65 -15.61 -9.90
CA ILE A 354 4.04 -16.10 -11.13
C ILE A 354 2.71 -15.37 -11.34
N MET A 355 2.59 -14.63 -12.42
CA MET A 355 1.35 -13.98 -12.83
C MET A 355 0.70 -14.77 -13.97
N ALA A 356 -0.13 -15.75 -13.61
CA ALA A 356 -0.75 -16.67 -14.56
C ALA A 356 -2.15 -17.10 -14.12
N GLY A 357 -2.96 -17.56 -15.09
CA GLY A 357 -4.31 -18.05 -14.86
C GLY A 357 -4.42 -19.55 -14.59
N GLU A 358 -3.31 -20.24 -14.38
CA GLU A 358 -3.23 -21.67 -14.05
C GLU A 358 -2.18 -21.87 -12.96
N ALA A 359 -2.54 -22.52 -11.86
CA ALA A 359 -1.73 -22.59 -10.64
C ALA A 359 -1.05 -23.94 -10.42
N GLU A 360 -1.73 -25.06 -10.64
CA GLU A 360 -1.18 -26.39 -10.32
C GLU A 360 0.15 -26.62 -11.05
N ASN A 361 0.09 -26.63 -12.38
CA ASN A 361 1.25 -26.92 -13.23
C ASN A 361 2.38 -25.88 -13.10
N THR A 362 2.03 -24.60 -12.95
CA THR A 362 3.02 -23.52 -12.91
C THR A 362 3.78 -23.50 -11.58
N LEU A 363 3.10 -23.70 -10.46
CA LEU A 363 3.73 -23.78 -9.15
C LEU A 363 4.58 -25.05 -9.00
N ASP A 364 4.09 -26.20 -9.48
CA ASP A 364 4.86 -27.44 -9.46
C ASP A 364 6.16 -27.30 -10.26
N THR A 365 6.09 -26.67 -11.44
CA THR A 365 7.27 -26.37 -12.27
C THR A 365 8.24 -25.45 -11.51
N ALA A 366 7.75 -24.38 -10.90
CA ALA A 366 8.60 -23.44 -10.15
C ALA A 366 9.27 -24.07 -8.92
N LEU A 367 8.52 -24.86 -8.16
CA LEU A 367 9.06 -25.56 -6.99
C LEU A 367 10.13 -26.60 -7.37
N THR A 368 10.04 -27.16 -8.58
CA THR A 368 11.00 -28.12 -9.13
C THR A 368 12.25 -27.44 -9.70
N CYS A 369 12.08 -26.35 -10.45
CA CYS A 369 13.17 -25.71 -11.21
C CYS A 369 13.97 -24.68 -10.38
N CYS A 370 13.37 -24.04 -9.38
CA CYS A 370 14.04 -23.01 -8.58
C CYS A 370 14.76 -23.58 -7.35
N ALA A 371 15.97 -23.06 -7.07
CA ALA A 371 16.77 -23.40 -5.88
C ALA A 371 16.00 -23.20 -4.58
N LYS A 372 16.21 -24.03 -3.54
CA LYS A 372 15.35 -24.09 -2.33
C LYS A 372 15.17 -22.76 -1.59
N GLY A 373 16.15 -21.87 -1.60
CA GLY A 373 16.07 -20.57 -0.94
C GLY A 373 15.37 -19.48 -1.76
N VAL A 374 14.85 -19.79 -2.94
CA VAL A 374 14.00 -18.88 -3.73
C VAL A 374 12.57 -18.92 -3.17
N GLU A 375 11.98 -17.76 -2.89
CA GLU A 375 10.57 -17.71 -2.53
C GLU A 375 9.68 -17.90 -3.76
N VAL A 376 8.53 -18.57 -3.63
CA VAL A 376 7.63 -18.83 -4.76
C VAL A 376 6.20 -18.52 -4.37
N MET A 377 5.50 -17.74 -5.18
CA MET A 377 4.08 -17.42 -5.02
C MET A 377 3.41 -17.23 -6.39
N LEU A 378 2.13 -17.58 -6.49
CA LEU A 378 1.32 -17.24 -7.66
C LEU A 378 0.29 -16.18 -7.32
N VAL A 379 0.09 -15.26 -8.26
CA VAL A 379 -0.86 -14.16 -8.22
C VAL A 379 -1.67 -14.16 -9.51
N HIS A 380 -2.97 -14.32 -9.41
CA HIS A 380 -3.88 -14.20 -10.55
C HIS A 380 -4.80 -12.99 -10.37
N ASN A 381 -4.48 -11.91 -11.09
CA ASN A 381 -5.33 -10.72 -11.15
C ASN A 381 -6.59 -10.99 -12.00
N LEU A 382 -7.78 -10.87 -11.42
CA LEU A 382 -9.04 -11.14 -12.14
C LEU A 382 -9.58 -9.88 -12.84
N TRP A 383 -8.68 -9.12 -13.47
CA TRP A 383 -9.00 -7.94 -14.28
C TRP A 383 -8.03 -7.78 -15.44
N GLY A 384 -8.49 -7.11 -16.50
CA GLY A 384 -7.68 -6.81 -17.69
C GLY A 384 -6.92 -5.49 -17.61
N PRO A 385 -6.01 -5.23 -18.57
CA PRO A 385 -5.08 -4.09 -18.54
C PRO A 385 -5.73 -2.72 -18.72
N LYS A 386 -7.01 -2.67 -19.14
CA LYS A 386 -7.79 -1.43 -19.23
C LYS A 386 -8.36 -0.98 -17.88
N ALA A 387 -8.10 -1.73 -16.82
CA ALA A 387 -8.46 -1.36 -15.45
C ALA A 387 -7.80 -0.02 -15.06
N ALA A 388 -8.57 0.97 -14.61
CA ALA A 388 -7.97 2.19 -14.04
C ALA A 388 -7.24 1.90 -12.70
N THR A 389 -7.86 1.07 -11.86
CA THR A 389 -7.40 0.69 -10.52
C THR A 389 -7.61 -0.81 -10.27
N MET A 390 -6.94 -1.38 -9.25
CA MET A 390 -7.23 -2.70 -8.66
C MET A 390 -8.09 -2.64 -7.40
N LYS A 391 -8.46 -1.43 -6.95
CA LYS A 391 -9.40 -1.26 -5.83
C LYS A 391 -10.71 -2.00 -6.10
N ASP A 392 -11.17 -2.76 -5.10
CA ASP A 392 -12.38 -3.57 -5.12
C ASP A 392 -12.37 -4.68 -6.19
N LYS A 393 -11.18 -5.02 -6.72
CA LYS A 393 -11.01 -6.11 -7.69
C LYS A 393 -10.46 -7.35 -7.03
N ASN A 394 -10.97 -8.49 -7.47
CA ASN A 394 -10.53 -9.78 -6.95
C ASN A 394 -9.15 -10.14 -7.50
N VAL A 395 -8.28 -10.62 -6.63
CA VAL A 395 -7.01 -11.26 -6.96
C VAL A 395 -6.95 -12.59 -6.21
N SER A 396 -6.64 -13.67 -6.90
CA SER A 396 -6.32 -14.93 -6.23
C SER A 396 -4.82 -15.01 -5.96
N VAL A 397 -4.47 -15.36 -4.73
CA VAL A 397 -3.09 -15.53 -4.28
C VAL A 397 -2.93 -16.96 -3.77
N VAL A 398 -1.99 -17.68 -4.38
CA VAL A 398 -1.63 -19.04 -3.97
C VAL A 398 -0.23 -18.99 -3.39
N LYS A 399 -0.17 -19.04 -2.05
CA LYS A 399 1.11 -19.15 -1.32
C LYS A 399 1.60 -20.59 -1.33
N THR A 400 2.91 -20.74 -1.42
CA THR A 400 3.59 -22.02 -1.23
C THR A 400 4.24 -22.07 0.15
N PRO A 401 4.69 -23.25 0.63
CA PRO A 401 5.52 -23.33 1.83
C PRO A 401 6.84 -22.52 1.73
N ARG A 402 7.23 -22.11 0.52
CA ARG A 402 8.41 -21.27 0.25
C ARG A 402 8.06 -19.79 0.10
N SER A 403 6.80 -19.36 0.22
CA SER A 403 6.45 -17.93 0.23
C SER A 403 6.94 -17.28 1.52
N GLY A 404 7.89 -16.36 1.43
CA GLY A 404 8.50 -15.69 2.58
C GLY A 404 8.17 -14.20 2.63
N VAL A 405 9.18 -13.40 2.98
CA VAL A 405 9.05 -11.97 3.24
C VAL A 405 8.89 -11.16 1.96
N LEU A 406 9.58 -11.54 0.88
CA LEU A 406 9.47 -10.86 -0.42
C LEU A 406 8.09 -11.10 -1.05
N CYS A 407 7.59 -12.33 -1.02
CA CYS A 407 6.22 -12.63 -1.45
C CYS A 407 5.18 -11.88 -0.60
N SER A 408 5.41 -11.76 0.70
CA SER A 408 4.48 -11.06 1.60
C SER A 408 4.49 -9.54 1.40
N GLU A 409 5.62 -8.95 1.04
CA GLU A 409 5.71 -7.54 0.64
C GLU A 409 4.94 -7.29 -0.67
N PHE A 410 5.07 -8.18 -1.66
CA PHE A 410 4.29 -8.09 -2.90
C PHE A 410 2.78 -8.27 -2.68
N GLU A 411 2.36 -9.18 -1.80
CA GLU A 411 0.94 -9.30 -1.40
C GLU A 411 0.45 -8.03 -0.69
N SER A 412 1.30 -7.42 0.16
CA SER A 412 0.98 -6.17 0.85
C SER A 412 0.80 -5.01 -0.12
N PHE A 413 1.52 -4.99 -1.23
CA PHE A 413 1.29 -4.07 -2.34
C PHE A 413 -0.13 -4.23 -2.93
N LEU A 414 -0.57 -5.47 -3.21
CA LEU A 414 -1.92 -5.73 -3.72
C LEU A 414 -3.01 -5.25 -2.75
N TYR A 415 -2.81 -5.52 -1.46
CA TYR A 415 -3.72 -5.08 -0.38
C TYR A 415 -3.76 -3.56 -0.26
N LYS A 416 -2.59 -2.91 -0.30
CA LYS A 416 -2.46 -1.44 -0.22
C LYS A 416 -3.28 -0.75 -1.32
N HIS A 417 -3.29 -1.30 -2.53
CA HIS A 417 -4.07 -0.75 -3.65
C HIS A 417 -5.55 -1.19 -3.65
N GLY A 418 -6.03 -1.82 -2.57
CA GLY A 418 -7.43 -2.12 -2.33
C GLY A 418 -7.94 -3.37 -3.05
N SER A 419 -7.06 -4.29 -3.45
CA SER A 419 -7.49 -5.56 -4.03
C SER A 419 -8.16 -6.45 -2.98
N ILE A 420 -9.18 -7.19 -3.41
CA ILE A 420 -9.82 -8.23 -2.59
C ILE A 420 -9.01 -9.52 -2.80
N ILE A 421 -8.20 -9.86 -1.81
CA ILE A 421 -7.27 -11.01 -1.86
C ILE A 421 -8.01 -12.29 -1.44
N CYS A 422 -8.16 -13.22 -2.38
CA CYS A 422 -8.63 -14.57 -2.13
C CYS A 422 -7.42 -15.50 -2.00
N LYS A 423 -7.29 -16.18 -0.85
CA LYS A 423 -6.23 -17.16 -0.62
C LYS A 423 -6.70 -18.54 -1.01
N ASP A 424 -6.06 -19.12 -2.02
CA ASP A 424 -6.44 -20.41 -2.58
C ASP A 424 -5.31 -21.44 -2.46
N THR A 425 -5.68 -22.71 -2.48
CA THR A 425 -4.75 -23.79 -2.84
C THR A 425 -4.65 -23.87 -4.37
N PRO A 426 -3.57 -24.45 -4.95
CA PRO A 426 -3.44 -24.55 -6.41
C PRO A 426 -4.66 -25.24 -7.07
N VAL A 427 -5.12 -26.35 -6.48
CA VAL A 427 -6.27 -27.12 -6.97
C VAL A 427 -7.57 -26.32 -6.88
N GLN A 428 -7.79 -25.63 -5.75
CA GLN A 428 -8.99 -24.80 -5.56
C GLN A 428 -9.03 -23.64 -6.55
N HIS A 429 -7.91 -22.94 -6.75
CA HIS A 429 -7.78 -21.89 -7.74
C HIS A 429 -8.18 -22.39 -9.13
N ASP A 430 -7.55 -23.47 -9.61
CA ASP A 430 -7.79 -23.97 -10.96
C ASP A 430 -9.21 -24.48 -11.15
N LEU A 431 -9.80 -25.10 -10.11
CA LEU A 431 -11.20 -25.52 -10.11
C LEU A 431 -12.14 -24.31 -10.28
N LEU A 432 -11.94 -23.25 -9.48
CA LEU A 432 -12.75 -22.04 -9.52
C LEU A 432 -12.58 -21.27 -10.83
N MET A 433 -11.38 -21.24 -11.42
CA MET A 433 -11.18 -20.66 -12.76
C MET A 433 -11.93 -21.42 -13.84
N GLY A 434 -12.17 -22.72 -13.64
CA GLY A 434 -13.11 -23.52 -14.44
C GLY A 434 -14.50 -22.90 -14.49
N PHE A 435 -15.03 -22.48 -13.35
CA PHE A 435 -16.35 -21.85 -13.25
C PHE A 435 -16.34 -20.38 -13.65
N SER A 436 -15.37 -19.58 -13.17
CA SER A 436 -15.39 -18.12 -13.32
C SER A 436 -14.85 -17.60 -14.65
N GLN A 437 -14.03 -18.38 -15.36
CA GLN A 437 -13.42 -17.94 -16.62
C GLN A 437 -13.69 -18.92 -17.76
N LYS A 438 -13.41 -20.21 -17.53
CA LYS A 438 -13.42 -21.23 -18.59
C LYS A 438 -14.83 -21.50 -19.11
N LEU A 439 -15.77 -21.75 -18.21
CA LEU A 439 -17.15 -22.03 -18.54
C LEU A 439 -17.85 -20.83 -19.23
N PRO A 440 -17.81 -19.59 -18.72
CA PRO A 440 -18.38 -18.42 -19.40
C PRO A 440 -17.81 -18.19 -20.80
N THR A 441 -16.51 -18.45 -20.98
CA THR A 441 -15.85 -18.35 -22.29
C THR A 441 -16.38 -19.42 -23.25
N ALA A 442 -16.48 -20.67 -22.79
CA ALA A 442 -17.01 -21.77 -23.60
C ALA A 442 -18.47 -21.51 -24.01
N ILE A 443 -19.33 -21.09 -23.07
CA ILE A 443 -20.72 -20.72 -23.34
C ILE A 443 -20.79 -19.59 -24.37
N SER A 444 -19.97 -18.54 -24.20
CA SER A 444 -19.94 -17.40 -25.13
C SER A 444 -19.60 -17.84 -26.55
N MET A 445 -18.59 -18.70 -26.72
CA MET A 445 -18.20 -19.23 -28.04
C MET A 445 -19.29 -20.12 -28.64
N ALA A 446 -19.85 -21.04 -27.84
CA ALA A 446 -20.93 -21.93 -28.27
C ALA A 446 -22.19 -21.15 -28.68
N MET A 447 -22.53 -20.08 -27.96
CA MET A 447 -23.65 -19.20 -28.29
C MET A 447 -23.43 -18.49 -29.62
N ALA A 448 -22.24 -17.94 -29.87
CA ALA A 448 -21.91 -17.32 -31.16
C ALA A 448 -21.96 -18.34 -32.33
N MET A 449 -21.50 -19.57 -32.09
CA MET A 449 -21.60 -20.65 -33.06
C MET A 449 -23.06 -21.01 -33.36
N ALA A 450 -23.91 -21.15 -32.34
CA ALA A 450 -25.32 -21.45 -32.52
C ALA A 450 -26.07 -20.37 -33.32
N LEU A 451 -25.77 -19.08 -33.07
CA LEU A 451 -26.33 -17.98 -33.86
C LEU A 451 -25.94 -18.09 -35.34
N LYS A 452 -24.66 -18.38 -35.60
CA LYS A 452 -24.14 -18.58 -36.95
C LYS A 452 -24.77 -19.79 -37.64
N ASP A 453 -24.84 -20.93 -36.96
CA ASP A 453 -25.35 -22.18 -37.52
C ASP A 453 -26.84 -22.09 -37.88
N ASN A 454 -27.59 -21.21 -37.21
CA ASN A 454 -29.00 -20.95 -37.47
C ASN A 454 -29.26 -19.68 -38.29
N ASN A 455 -28.23 -19.04 -38.84
CA ASN A 455 -28.33 -17.82 -39.66
C ASN A 455 -29.08 -16.66 -38.97
N ILE A 456 -28.96 -16.53 -37.64
CA ILE A 456 -29.57 -15.43 -36.89
C ILE A 456 -28.68 -14.19 -37.01
N SER A 457 -29.21 -13.10 -37.55
CA SER A 457 -28.45 -11.85 -37.73
C SER A 457 -28.35 -11.06 -36.42
N THR A 458 -27.32 -10.23 -36.28
CA THR A 458 -27.12 -9.40 -35.08
C THR A 458 -28.22 -8.38 -34.86
N ASP A 459 -28.90 -7.97 -35.94
CA ASP A 459 -29.99 -6.98 -35.89
C ASP A 459 -31.29 -7.59 -35.34
N GLU A 460 -31.50 -8.90 -35.54
CA GLU A 460 -32.68 -9.62 -35.06
C GLU A 460 -32.64 -9.94 -33.56
N ILE A 461 -31.43 -10.10 -32.99
CA ILE A 461 -31.21 -10.50 -31.59
C ILE A 461 -31.76 -9.44 -30.63
N GLY A 462 -31.49 -8.16 -30.91
CA GLY A 462 -31.90 -7.06 -30.04
C GLY A 462 -33.41 -6.94 -29.87
N GLY A 463 -34.18 -7.21 -30.94
CA GLY A 463 -35.64 -7.06 -30.94
C GLY A 463 -36.41 -8.07 -30.09
N HIS A 464 -35.79 -9.22 -29.76
CA HIS A 464 -36.43 -10.30 -29.00
C HIS A 464 -35.77 -10.56 -27.65
N SER A 465 -34.82 -9.71 -27.24
CA SER A 465 -34.09 -9.85 -25.98
C SER A 465 -34.84 -9.19 -24.81
N THR A 466 -35.17 -9.98 -23.78
CA THR A 466 -35.50 -9.46 -22.45
C THR A 466 -34.25 -8.93 -21.75
N LEU A 467 -34.40 -8.08 -20.72
CA LEU A 467 -33.28 -7.60 -19.90
C LEU A 467 -32.42 -8.76 -19.36
N THR A 468 -33.06 -9.85 -18.94
CA THR A 468 -32.37 -11.06 -18.47
C THR A 468 -31.59 -11.77 -19.58
N SER A 469 -32.18 -11.93 -20.77
CA SER A 469 -31.49 -12.57 -21.90
C SER A 469 -30.30 -11.76 -22.41
N LEU A 470 -30.28 -10.44 -22.21
CA LEU A 470 -29.15 -9.58 -22.55
C LEU A 470 -27.89 -9.91 -21.76
N TYR A 471 -27.97 -10.51 -20.58
CA TYR A 471 -26.77 -10.87 -19.80
C TYR A 471 -25.85 -11.82 -20.57
N GLY A 472 -26.42 -12.86 -21.17
CA GLY A 472 -25.67 -13.82 -21.99
C GLY A 472 -25.06 -13.15 -23.22
N LEU A 473 -25.84 -12.29 -23.88
CA LEU A 473 -25.38 -11.54 -25.05
C LEU A 473 -24.22 -10.58 -24.73
N LEU A 474 -24.35 -9.81 -23.64
CA LEU A 474 -23.31 -8.89 -23.20
C LEU A 474 -22.03 -9.63 -22.80
N ALA A 475 -22.15 -10.78 -22.13
CA ALA A 475 -21.01 -11.64 -21.82
C ALA A 475 -20.32 -12.14 -23.11
N MET A 476 -21.11 -12.63 -24.08
CA MET A 476 -20.61 -13.06 -25.38
C MET A 476 -19.87 -11.94 -26.11
N CYS A 477 -20.46 -10.75 -26.18
CA CYS A 477 -19.84 -9.57 -26.80
C CYS A 477 -18.52 -9.19 -26.12
N ARG A 478 -18.45 -9.26 -24.78
CA ARG A 478 -17.20 -8.98 -24.04
C ARG A 478 -16.07 -9.94 -24.40
N VAL A 479 -16.38 -11.23 -24.59
CA VAL A 479 -15.39 -12.24 -25.01
C VAL A 479 -14.92 -11.96 -26.44
N HIS A 480 -15.85 -11.75 -27.37
CA HIS A 480 -15.54 -11.59 -28.80
C HIS A 480 -14.93 -10.22 -29.17
N ALA A 481 -15.12 -9.19 -28.34
CA ALA A 481 -14.54 -7.86 -28.55
C ALA A 481 -13.10 -7.71 -28.00
N GLN A 482 -12.52 -8.77 -27.44
CA GLN A 482 -11.20 -8.77 -26.83
C GLN A 482 -10.23 -9.70 -27.57
N ASN A 483 -8.98 -9.83 -27.09
CA ASN A 483 -7.97 -10.63 -27.75
C ASN A 483 -8.36 -12.13 -27.74
N PRO A 484 -8.60 -12.77 -28.90
CA PRO A 484 -9.02 -14.17 -28.96
C PRO A 484 -7.97 -15.13 -28.42
N ARG A 485 -6.68 -14.77 -28.48
CA ARG A 485 -5.59 -15.60 -27.94
C ARG A 485 -5.73 -15.80 -26.43
N THR A 486 -6.10 -14.77 -25.68
CA THR A 486 -6.28 -14.86 -24.22
C THR A 486 -7.34 -15.88 -23.84
N TYR A 487 -8.50 -15.81 -24.50
CA TYR A 487 -9.62 -16.73 -24.27
C TYR A 487 -9.32 -18.16 -24.72
N GLY A 488 -8.61 -18.31 -25.86
CA GLY A 488 -8.11 -19.61 -26.30
C GLY A 488 -7.18 -20.26 -25.26
N GLU A 489 -6.26 -19.49 -24.67
CA GLU A 489 -5.37 -20.00 -23.62
C GLU A 489 -6.12 -20.43 -22.35
N ILE A 490 -7.08 -19.63 -21.89
CA ILE A 490 -7.95 -19.97 -20.75
C ILE A 490 -8.65 -21.32 -20.99
N LEU A 491 -9.20 -21.54 -22.18
CA LEU A 491 -9.87 -22.79 -22.54
C LEU A 491 -8.91 -23.98 -22.61
N CYS A 492 -7.65 -23.76 -22.99
CA CYS A 492 -6.65 -24.81 -23.14
C CYS A 492 -5.92 -25.20 -21.85
N THR A 493 -6.16 -24.53 -20.72
CA THR A 493 -5.55 -24.90 -19.42
C THR A 493 -5.86 -26.36 -19.02
N ARG A 494 -4.95 -27.00 -18.29
CA ARG A 494 -5.00 -28.43 -17.93
C ARG A 494 -5.41 -28.66 -16.47
N GLY A 495 -5.46 -27.66 -15.61
CA GLY A 495 -5.89 -27.81 -14.20
C GLY A 495 -7.33 -28.31 -13.99
N ALA A 496 -7.71 -28.43 -12.71
CA ALA A 496 -8.99 -28.97 -12.24
C ALA A 496 -10.23 -28.32 -12.88
N GLY A 497 -10.13 -27.08 -13.36
CA GLY A 497 -11.22 -26.35 -14.04
C GLY A 497 -11.78 -27.03 -15.29
N ARG A 498 -11.06 -27.98 -15.91
CA ARG A 498 -11.60 -28.79 -17.02
C ARG A 498 -12.84 -29.61 -16.62
N LYS A 499 -12.90 -30.05 -15.36
CA LYS A 499 -14.03 -30.82 -14.83
C LYS A 499 -15.32 -30.02 -14.90
N ILE A 500 -15.28 -28.74 -14.52
CA ILE A 500 -16.46 -27.86 -14.50
C ILE A 500 -17.13 -27.75 -15.86
N VAL A 501 -16.36 -27.54 -16.93
CA VAL A 501 -16.92 -27.41 -18.29
C VAL A 501 -17.55 -28.73 -18.76
N ARG A 502 -16.93 -29.88 -18.45
CA ARG A 502 -17.47 -31.20 -18.81
C ARG A 502 -18.74 -31.53 -18.03
N ASP A 503 -18.74 -31.28 -16.72
CA ASP A 503 -19.91 -31.49 -15.87
C ASP A 503 -21.06 -30.58 -16.31
N PHE A 504 -20.77 -29.33 -16.69
CA PHE A 504 -21.76 -28.43 -17.26
C PHE A 504 -22.38 -28.99 -18.54
N VAL A 505 -21.57 -29.48 -19.49
CA VAL A 505 -22.10 -30.08 -20.73
C VAL A 505 -22.97 -31.30 -20.42
N LYS A 506 -22.52 -32.18 -19.54
CA LYS A 506 -23.31 -33.33 -19.08
C LYS A 506 -24.67 -32.89 -18.50
N ASN A 507 -24.65 -31.89 -17.61
CA ASN A 507 -25.86 -31.39 -16.97
C ASN A 507 -26.78 -30.67 -17.97
N LEU A 508 -26.22 -29.92 -18.92
CA LEU A 508 -26.98 -29.26 -19.98
C LEU A 508 -27.69 -30.27 -20.87
N THR A 509 -27.01 -31.36 -21.28
CA THR A 509 -27.64 -32.44 -22.03
C THR A 509 -28.78 -33.07 -21.24
N ALA A 510 -28.59 -33.37 -19.95
CA ALA A 510 -29.65 -33.93 -19.12
C ALA A 510 -30.88 -32.99 -19.01
N VAL A 511 -30.66 -31.68 -18.91
CA VAL A 511 -31.75 -30.68 -18.91
C VAL A 511 -32.47 -30.63 -20.26
N LEU A 512 -31.73 -30.75 -21.37
CA LEU A 512 -32.32 -30.79 -22.72
C LEU A 512 -33.17 -32.04 -22.90
N ASP A 513 -32.65 -33.22 -22.54
CA ASP A 513 -33.39 -34.49 -22.63
C ASP A 513 -34.71 -34.41 -21.84
N LEU A 514 -34.68 -33.92 -20.59
CA LEU A 514 -35.89 -33.73 -19.77
C LEU A 514 -36.87 -32.71 -20.38
N SER A 515 -36.36 -31.68 -21.04
CA SER A 515 -37.20 -30.68 -21.71
C SER A 515 -37.86 -31.23 -22.97
N GLU A 516 -37.15 -32.06 -23.74
CA GLU A 516 -37.68 -32.75 -24.93
C GLU A 516 -38.71 -33.82 -24.55
N ASP A 517 -38.53 -34.46 -23.40
CA ASP A 517 -39.48 -35.39 -22.78
C ASP A 517 -40.67 -34.68 -22.09
N GLU A 518 -40.74 -33.35 -22.12
CA GLU A 518 -41.76 -32.51 -21.46
C GLU A 518 -41.89 -32.79 -19.93
N ASN A 519 -40.82 -33.23 -19.28
CA ASN A 519 -40.81 -33.61 -17.87
C ASN A 519 -40.69 -32.40 -16.93
N ILE A 520 -41.75 -31.58 -16.90
CA ILE A 520 -41.82 -30.34 -16.11
C ILE A 520 -41.61 -30.61 -14.61
N ALA A 521 -42.17 -31.70 -14.09
CA ALA A 521 -42.09 -32.03 -12.67
C ALA A 521 -40.63 -32.21 -12.22
N GLU A 522 -39.85 -32.97 -12.99
CA GLU A 522 -38.44 -33.19 -12.67
C GLU A 522 -37.59 -31.93 -12.83
N LEU A 523 -37.86 -31.13 -13.87
CA LEU A 523 -37.20 -29.83 -14.05
C LEU A 523 -37.45 -28.89 -12.86
N CYS A 524 -38.69 -28.84 -12.35
CA CYS A 524 -39.03 -28.08 -11.15
C CYS A 524 -38.31 -28.62 -9.91
N ASN A 525 -38.25 -29.95 -9.74
CA ASN A 525 -37.52 -30.57 -8.64
C ASN A 525 -36.04 -30.18 -8.65
N ILE A 526 -35.38 -30.25 -9.81
CA ILE A 526 -33.97 -29.85 -9.96
C ILE A 526 -33.76 -28.39 -9.55
N ILE A 527 -34.68 -27.48 -9.93
CA ILE A 527 -34.59 -26.06 -9.56
C ILE A 527 -34.73 -25.88 -8.04
N GLU A 528 -35.69 -26.56 -7.40
CA GLU A 528 -35.91 -26.46 -5.95
C GLU A 528 -34.76 -27.08 -5.15
N GLU A 529 -34.27 -28.25 -5.55
CA GLU A 529 -33.07 -28.86 -4.95
C GLU A 529 -31.84 -27.94 -5.10
N SER A 530 -31.73 -27.27 -6.24
CA SER A 530 -30.62 -26.36 -6.52
C SER A 530 -30.62 -25.13 -5.60
N ARG A 531 -31.78 -24.66 -5.15
CA ARG A 531 -31.87 -23.57 -4.17
C ARG A 531 -31.23 -23.93 -2.83
N GLY A 532 -31.25 -25.22 -2.47
CA GLY A 532 -30.62 -25.72 -1.26
C GLY A 532 -29.11 -25.46 -1.24
N PHE A 533 -28.40 -25.75 -2.33
CA PHE A 533 -26.94 -25.54 -2.39
C PHE A 533 -26.55 -24.09 -2.72
N LEU A 534 -27.39 -23.34 -3.45
CA LEU A 534 -27.15 -21.95 -3.78
C LEU A 534 -27.41 -20.99 -2.60
N SER A 535 -27.97 -21.48 -1.49
CA SER A 535 -28.33 -20.75 -0.27
C SER A 535 -29.22 -19.51 -0.47
N GLU A 536 -30.12 -19.26 0.48
CA GLU A 536 -31.04 -18.11 0.40
C GLU A 536 -30.29 -16.77 0.41
N ASP A 537 -29.25 -16.65 1.23
CA ASP A 537 -28.44 -15.43 1.34
C ASP A 537 -27.73 -15.10 0.02
N PHE A 538 -27.13 -16.10 -0.62
CA PHE A 538 -26.44 -15.87 -1.89
C PHE A 538 -27.44 -15.55 -3.00
N LEU A 539 -28.57 -16.27 -3.09
CA LEU A 539 -29.61 -15.96 -4.08
C LEU A 539 -30.16 -14.54 -3.89
N SER A 540 -30.50 -14.15 -2.66
CA SER A 540 -31.00 -12.82 -2.34
C SER A 540 -29.99 -11.72 -2.65
N ALA A 541 -28.71 -11.93 -2.32
CA ALA A 541 -27.64 -10.99 -2.62
C ALA A 541 -27.41 -10.84 -4.14
N ARG A 542 -27.39 -11.93 -4.90
CA ARG A 542 -27.22 -11.91 -6.36
C ARG A 542 -28.44 -11.34 -7.08
N MET A 543 -29.64 -11.57 -6.57
CA MET A 543 -30.85 -10.99 -7.14
C MET A 543 -30.86 -9.45 -7.02
N LYS A 544 -30.41 -8.89 -5.88
CA LYS A 544 -30.23 -7.44 -5.73
C LYS A 544 -29.26 -6.87 -6.77
N GLN A 545 -28.19 -7.59 -7.08
CA GLN A 545 -27.22 -7.18 -8.12
C GLN A 545 -27.85 -7.22 -9.52
N ALA A 546 -28.58 -8.28 -9.85
CA ALA A 546 -29.28 -8.39 -11.13
C ALA A 546 -30.26 -7.23 -11.34
N LEU A 547 -31.10 -6.92 -10.34
CA LEU A 547 -32.05 -5.81 -10.40
C LEU A 547 -31.38 -4.45 -10.61
N ALA A 548 -30.22 -4.22 -10.01
CA ALA A 548 -29.44 -2.99 -10.23
C ALA A 548 -28.89 -2.89 -11.66
N VAL A 549 -28.46 -4.02 -12.24
CA VAL A 549 -28.04 -4.06 -13.65
C VAL A 549 -29.24 -3.82 -14.57
N ASP A 550 -30.39 -4.43 -14.30
CA ASP A 550 -31.63 -4.24 -15.06
C ASP A 550 -32.08 -2.79 -15.07
N GLU A 551 -32.04 -2.12 -13.91
CA GLU A 551 -32.37 -0.70 -13.81
C GLU A 551 -31.42 0.15 -14.67
N THR A 552 -30.13 -0.17 -14.66
CA THR A 552 -29.13 0.57 -15.44
C THR A 552 -29.30 0.32 -16.93
N LEU A 553 -29.40 -0.93 -17.37
CA LEU A 553 -29.61 -1.30 -18.76
C LEU A 553 -30.93 -0.72 -19.30
N GLY A 554 -31.99 -0.78 -18.50
CA GLY A 554 -33.30 -0.21 -18.84
C GLY A 554 -33.26 1.30 -19.09
N ARG A 555 -32.35 2.04 -18.44
CA ARG A 555 -32.11 3.48 -18.72
C ARG A 555 -31.30 3.68 -19.99
N VAL A 556 -30.30 2.84 -20.25
CA VAL A 556 -29.42 2.95 -21.43
C VAL A 556 -30.17 2.62 -22.71
N ILE A 557 -31.05 1.61 -22.71
CA ILE A 557 -31.80 1.16 -23.90
C ILE A 557 -32.94 2.15 -24.28
N LYS A 558 -33.42 2.95 -23.32
CA LYS A 558 -34.48 3.95 -23.55
C LYS A 558 -33.98 5.27 -24.15
N ASN A 559 -32.66 5.49 -24.16
CA ASN A 559 -31.99 6.63 -24.79
C ASN A 559 -31.38 6.18 -26.12
#